data_AF-A0A0U5J933-F1
#
_entry.id   AF-A0A0U5J933-F1
#
_cell.length_a   1.000
_cell.length_b   1.000
_cell.length_c   1.000
_cell.angle_alpha   90.00
_cell.angle_beta   90.00
_cell.angle_gamma   90.00
#
_symmetry.space_group_name_H-M   'P 1'
#
loop_
_entity.id
_entity.type
_entity.pdbx_description
1 polymer ?
#
loop_
_entity_poly.entity_id
_entity_poly.type
_entity_poly.pdbx_seq_one_letter_code
_entity_poly.pdbx_strand_id
1 'polypeptide(L)'
;MRNAIIVFFMSIILIFSGTAIQTAENRTIRKNELESSLSAAMEQSMKILKIRPTYNIDVSSEEDEFAADFIQGFLMKTTSNSDFIIEILGMDVEKGLLDVRVTEKYRQVIGYGKISCRKTVILEEAETREEKFYSVSFWVPDKEKPKAGDLPDEYIIKKINVHSGDVLDAAVLPKSSVERKGYLFRGWRLVKPGNGLEILYGEDNIDSLRAEENMDFRAVYQ
;
A
#
# COMPACT_ATOMS: atom_id res chain seq x y z
N MET A 1 -18.97 61.74 -28.53
CA MET A 1 -19.78 61.04 -27.51
C MET A 1 -19.73 59.53 -27.64
N ARG A 2 -19.95 58.94 -28.83
CA ARG A 2 -19.90 57.47 -29.04
C ARG A 2 -18.62 56.79 -28.51
N ASN A 3 -17.44 57.35 -28.80
CA ASN A 3 -16.17 56.78 -28.34
C ASN A 3 -15.96 56.91 -26.83
N ALA A 4 -16.41 58.01 -26.22
CA ALA A 4 -16.35 58.20 -24.76
C ALA A 4 -17.24 57.20 -24.02
N ILE A 5 -18.42 56.90 -24.57
CA ILE A 5 -19.34 55.89 -24.05
C ILE A 5 -18.71 54.49 -24.15
N ILE A 6 -18.09 54.15 -25.28
CA ILE A 6 -17.40 52.86 -25.47
C ILE A 6 -16.27 52.68 -24.46
N VAL A 7 -15.44 53.71 -24.24
CA VAL A 7 -14.34 53.67 -23.25
C VAL A 7 -14.87 53.49 -21.83
N PHE A 8 -15.97 54.16 -21.47
CA PHE A 8 -16.61 54.00 -20.17
C PHE A 8 -17.16 52.58 -19.95
N PHE A 9 -17.80 51.98 -20.95
CA PHE A 9 -18.26 50.59 -20.83
C PHE A 9 -17.09 49.60 -20.79
N MET A 10 -16.00 49.84 -21.54
CA MET A 10 -14.81 48.99 -21.46
C MET A 10 -14.12 49.04 -20.10
N SER A 11 -14.03 50.22 -19.46
CA SER A 11 -13.43 50.33 -18.13
C SER A 11 -14.26 49.58 -17.08
N ILE A 12 -15.59 49.67 -17.17
CA ILE A 12 -16.50 48.91 -16.31
C ILE A 12 -16.32 47.40 -16.50
N ILE A 13 -16.27 46.92 -17.74
CA ILE A 13 -16.07 45.49 -18.04
C ILE A 13 -14.72 45.01 -17.48
N LEU A 14 -13.67 45.81 -17.58
CA LEU A 14 -12.34 45.47 -17.09
C LEU A 14 -12.31 45.36 -15.55
N ILE A 15 -13.00 46.23 -14.85
CA ILE A 15 -13.14 46.16 -13.38
C ILE A 15 -13.93 44.91 -12.97
N PHE A 16 -15.03 44.62 -13.67
CA PHE A 16 -15.84 43.43 -13.38
C PHE A 16 -15.10 42.13 -13.70
N SER A 17 -14.35 42.05 -14.80
CA SER A 17 -13.59 40.86 -15.13
C SER A 17 -12.44 40.63 -14.14
N GLY A 18 -11.73 41.69 -13.74
CA GLY A 18 -10.67 41.58 -12.74
C GLY A 18 -11.18 41.08 -11.38
N THR A 19 -12.28 41.65 -10.89
CA THR A 19 -12.90 41.21 -9.63
C THR A 19 -13.46 39.79 -9.71
N ALA A 20 -14.00 39.37 -10.86
CA ALA A 20 -14.47 38.00 -11.07
C ALA A 20 -13.33 36.98 -11.04
N ILE A 21 -12.22 37.26 -11.73
CA ILE A 21 -11.03 36.40 -11.75
C ILE A 21 -10.45 36.27 -10.35
N GLN A 22 -10.24 37.40 -9.67
CA GLN A 22 -9.71 37.41 -8.30
C GLN A 22 -10.61 36.61 -7.34
N THR A 23 -11.93 36.69 -7.50
CA THR A 23 -12.88 35.92 -6.69
C THR A 23 -12.76 34.42 -6.95
N ALA A 24 -12.63 34.00 -8.22
CA ALA A 24 -12.48 32.59 -8.59
C ALA A 24 -11.15 32.00 -8.12
N GLU A 25 -10.05 32.73 -8.29
CA GLU A 25 -8.72 32.32 -7.81
C GLU A 25 -8.68 32.24 -6.29
N ASN A 26 -9.19 33.26 -5.60
CA ASN A 26 -9.23 33.28 -4.14
C ASN A 26 -10.05 32.11 -3.59
N ARG A 27 -11.19 31.77 -4.22
CA ARG A 27 -11.95 30.56 -3.85
C ARG A 27 -11.15 29.28 -4.04
N THR A 28 -10.36 29.18 -5.10
CA THR A 28 -9.55 28.00 -5.41
C THR A 28 -8.40 27.86 -4.42
N ILE A 29 -7.69 28.94 -4.12
CA ILE A 29 -6.61 28.98 -3.12
C ILE A 29 -7.16 28.57 -1.75
N ARG A 30 -8.24 29.20 -1.29
CA ARG A 30 -8.92 28.87 -0.02
C ARG A 30 -9.30 27.40 0.06
N LYS A 31 -9.86 26.85 -1.03
CA LYS A 31 -10.21 25.43 -1.09
C LYS A 31 -9.00 24.52 -0.93
N ASN A 32 -7.91 24.82 -1.62
CA ASN A 32 -6.69 24.02 -1.54
C ASN A 32 -6.03 24.14 -0.15
N GLU A 33 -6.02 25.33 0.45
CA GLU A 33 -5.54 25.55 1.82
C GLU A 33 -6.38 24.75 2.82
N LEU A 34 -7.71 24.86 2.75
CA LEU A 34 -8.63 24.12 3.61
C LEU A 34 -8.44 22.60 3.48
N GLU A 35 -8.32 22.10 2.25
CA GLU A 35 -8.07 20.68 1.96
C GLU A 35 -6.73 20.20 2.52
N SER A 36 -5.69 21.04 2.42
CA SER A 36 -4.34 20.73 2.92
C SER A 36 -4.31 20.71 4.44
N SER A 37 -4.82 21.76 5.10
CA SER A 37 -4.87 21.87 6.55
C SER A 37 -5.73 20.76 7.17
N LEU A 38 -6.87 20.42 6.56
CA LEU A 38 -7.70 19.30 7.00
C LEU A 38 -6.96 17.97 6.91
N SER A 39 -6.28 17.70 5.79
CA SER A 39 -5.53 16.44 5.62
C SER A 39 -4.42 16.31 6.65
N ALA A 40 -3.63 17.38 6.81
CA ALA A 40 -2.50 17.39 7.73
C ALA A 40 -2.96 17.20 9.18
N ALA A 41 -4.05 17.85 9.58
CA ALA A 41 -4.62 17.69 10.92
C ALA A 41 -5.13 16.26 11.15
N MET A 42 -5.90 15.70 10.21
CA MET A 42 -6.39 14.31 10.33
C MET A 42 -5.24 13.29 10.38
N GLU A 43 -4.22 13.45 9.55
CA GLU A 43 -3.05 12.56 9.55
C GLU A 43 -2.27 12.65 10.87
N GLN A 44 -2.08 13.85 11.41
CA GLN A 44 -1.40 14.06 12.69
C GLN A 44 -2.19 13.45 13.85
N SER A 45 -3.50 13.68 13.92
CA SER A 45 -4.37 13.06 14.93
C SER A 45 -4.30 11.53 14.85
N MET A 46 -4.36 10.96 13.65
CA MET A 46 -4.31 9.51 13.49
C MET A 46 -2.94 8.90 13.84
N LYS A 47 -1.84 9.65 13.67
CA LYS A 47 -0.51 9.22 14.15
C LYS A 47 -0.40 9.19 15.67
N ILE A 48 -1.11 10.07 16.37
CA ILE A 48 -1.10 10.10 17.84
C ILE A 48 -1.67 8.79 18.38
N LEU A 49 -2.73 8.24 17.77
CA LEU A 49 -3.29 6.94 18.13
C LEU A 49 -2.27 5.78 18.03
N LYS A 50 -1.34 5.82 17.06
CA LYS A 50 -0.28 4.81 16.94
C LYS A 50 0.82 4.93 18.01
N ILE A 51 1.15 6.15 18.45
CA ILE A 51 2.32 6.43 19.30
C ILE A 51 1.94 6.37 20.78
N ARG A 52 0.69 6.72 21.11
CA ARG A 52 0.19 6.82 22.48
C ARG A 52 -1.06 5.96 22.62
N PRO A 53 -0.96 4.74 23.20
CA PRO A 53 -2.13 3.98 23.64
C PRO A 53 -2.69 4.59 24.94
N THR A 54 -2.72 5.92 25.05
CA THR A 54 -3.09 6.67 26.26
C THR A 54 -4.62 6.80 26.39
N TYR A 55 -5.34 6.41 25.34
CA TYR A 55 -6.77 6.21 25.36
C TYR A 55 -7.05 4.86 26.06
N ASN A 56 -7.58 4.92 27.29
CA ASN A 56 -8.12 3.78 28.03
C ASN A 56 -9.64 3.61 27.78
N ILE A 57 -10.00 2.52 27.09
CA ILE A 57 -11.31 2.10 26.52
C ILE A 57 -12.55 2.15 27.47
N ASP A 58 -12.41 2.61 28.72
CA ASP A 58 -13.47 2.49 29.75
C ASP A 58 -14.23 3.79 30.06
N VAL A 59 -14.07 4.89 29.31
CA VAL A 59 -14.78 6.14 29.60
C VAL A 59 -15.21 6.87 28.32
N SER A 60 -16.44 7.39 28.33
CA SER A 60 -17.09 8.23 27.30
C SER A 60 -16.38 9.56 26.98
N SER A 61 -15.09 9.71 27.29
CA SER A 61 -14.29 10.94 27.14
C SER A 61 -13.25 10.87 26.02
N GLU A 62 -12.96 9.69 25.45
CA GLU A 62 -11.89 9.54 24.45
C GLU A 62 -12.23 10.11 23.08
N GLU A 63 -13.46 9.88 22.63
CA GLU A 63 -13.98 10.43 21.39
C GLU A 63 -13.95 11.97 21.44
N ASP A 64 -14.31 12.54 22.58
CA ASP A 64 -14.28 13.97 22.83
C ASP A 64 -12.84 14.50 22.89
N GLU A 65 -11.91 13.80 23.54
CA GLU A 65 -10.49 14.16 23.58
C GLU A 65 -9.84 14.07 22.20
N PHE A 66 -10.09 13.00 21.45
CA PHE A 66 -9.58 12.83 20.09
C PHE A 66 -10.18 13.87 19.13
N ALA A 67 -11.48 14.16 19.24
CA ALA A 67 -12.13 15.24 18.52
C ALA A 67 -11.50 16.59 18.88
N ALA A 68 -11.24 16.87 20.16
CA ALA A 68 -10.60 18.10 20.61
C ALA A 68 -9.16 18.22 20.10
N ASP A 69 -8.36 17.16 20.15
CA ASP A 69 -7.01 17.12 19.62
C ASP A 69 -6.99 17.36 18.11
N PHE A 70 -7.93 16.74 17.38
CA PHE A 70 -8.13 17.01 15.97
C PHE A 70 -8.50 18.47 15.70
N ILE A 71 -9.50 19.01 16.41
CA ILE A 71 -9.94 20.41 16.24
C ILE A 71 -8.79 21.36 16.55
N GLN A 72 -8.05 21.14 17.64
CA GLN A 72 -6.89 21.94 18.00
C GLN A 72 -5.80 21.86 16.93
N GLY A 73 -5.47 20.65 16.47
CA GLY A 73 -4.49 20.46 15.39
C GLY A 73 -4.90 21.16 14.10
N PHE A 74 -6.19 21.09 13.74
CA PHE A 74 -6.75 21.79 12.59
C PHE A 74 -6.66 23.31 12.72
N LEU A 75 -7.00 23.86 13.88
CA LEU A 75 -6.90 25.30 14.14
C LEU A 75 -5.44 25.78 14.14
N MET A 76 -4.49 24.98 14.65
CA MET A 76 -3.06 25.30 14.59
C MET A 76 -2.49 25.30 13.16
N LYS A 77 -3.09 24.52 12.25
CA LYS A 77 -2.71 24.45 10.83
C LYS A 77 -3.40 25.49 9.96
N THR A 78 -4.40 26.18 10.49
CA THR A 78 -5.19 27.17 9.76
C THR A 78 -4.79 28.57 10.18
N THR A 79 -4.36 29.40 9.23
CA THR A 79 -3.90 30.77 9.50
C THR A 79 -4.88 31.85 9.02
N SER A 80 -6.00 31.44 8.44
CA SER A 80 -6.95 32.37 7.82
C SER A 80 -7.92 32.97 8.85
N ASN A 81 -8.21 34.27 8.72
CA ASN A 81 -9.31 34.93 9.44
C ASN A 81 -10.66 34.57 8.81
N SER A 82 -11.23 33.45 9.22
CA SER A 82 -12.49 32.89 8.70
C SER A 82 -13.24 32.15 9.81
N ASP A 83 -14.55 31.98 9.62
CA ASP A 83 -15.37 31.16 10.50
C ASP A 83 -15.40 29.72 10.00
N PHE A 84 -15.07 28.78 10.87
CA PHE A 84 -15.07 27.34 10.58
C PHE A 84 -16.23 26.64 11.28
N ILE A 85 -16.95 25.80 10.54
CA ILE A 85 -17.91 24.84 11.08
C ILE A 85 -17.32 23.45 10.83
N ILE A 86 -17.05 22.73 11.91
CA ILE A 86 -16.47 21.38 11.88
C ILE A 86 -17.57 20.39 12.26
N GLU A 87 -17.82 19.43 11.39
CA GLU A 87 -18.81 18.36 11.57
C GLU A 87 -18.06 17.03 11.55
N ILE A 88 -18.01 16.33 12.70
CA ILE A 88 -17.53 14.95 12.78
C ILE A 88 -18.70 14.05 12.35
N LEU A 89 -18.58 13.45 11.19
CA LEU A 89 -19.64 12.65 10.55
C LEU A 89 -19.56 11.18 10.95
N GLY A 90 -18.37 10.71 11.29
CA GLY A 90 -18.11 9.37 11.77
C GLY A 90 -16.74 9.30 12.43
N MET A 91 -16.65 8.58 13.53
CA MET A 91 -15.42 8.43 14.30
C MET A 91 -15.46 7.08 15.00
N ASP A 92 -14.35 6.36 14.96
CA ASP A 92 -14.14 5.11 15.69
C ASP A 92 -12.66 5.07 16.04
N VAL A 93 -12.33 5.44 17.28
CA VAL A 93 -10.95 5.57 17.75
C VAL A 93 -10.26 4.21 17.75
N GLU A 94 -10.96 3.15 18.14
CA GLU A 94 -10.46 1.78 18.19
C GLU A 94 -10.11 1.25 16.79
N LYS A 95 -10.98 1.48 15.80
CA LYS A 95 -10.74 1.08 14.40
C LYS A 95 -9.91 2.10 13.62
N GLY A 96 -9.48 3.20 14.26
CA GLY A 96 -8.73 4.28 13.64
C GLY A 96 -9.44 4.94 12.46
N LEU A 97 -10.75 5.20 12.60
CA LEU A 97 -11.57 5.88 11.59
C LEU A 97 -11.89 7.31 12.03
N LEU A 98 -11.74 8.26 11.10
CA LEU A 98 -12.18 9.64 11.29
C LEU A 98 -12.73 10.20 9.97
N ASP A 99 -14.00 10.62 9.95
CA ASP A 99 -14.68 11.28 8.83
C ASP A 99 -15.19 12.65 9.25
N VAL A 100 -14.66 13.69 8.62
CA VAL A 100 -14.92 15.08 9.00
C VAL A 100 -15.29 15.90 7.78
N ARG A 101 -16.30 16.76 7.95
CA ARG A 101 -16.58 17.87 7.04
C ARG A 101 -16.23 19.18 7.72
N VAL A 102 -15.46 20.01 7.03
CA VAL A 102 -15.20 21.39 7.44
C VAL A 102 -15.81 22.34 6.42
N THR A 103 -16.51 23.37 6.92
CA THR A 103 -17.06 24.46 6.13
C THR A 103 -16.41 25.76 6.58
N GLU A 104 -15.75 26.46 5.65
CA GLU A 104 -15.18 27.79 5.88
C GLU A 104 -16.12 28.86 5.31
N LYS A 105 -16.38 29.90 6.10
CA LYS A 105 -17.02 31.14 5.67
C LYS A 105 -16.00 32.28 5.79
N TYR A 106 -15.81 33.02 4.70
CA TYR A 106 -14.80 34.08 4.63
C TYR A 106 -15.33 35.33 3.92
N ARG A 107 -14.75 36.48 4.24
CA ARG A 107 -15.12 37.75 3.61
C ARG A 107 -14.54 37.86 2.20
N GLN A 108 -15.33 38.32 1.25
CA GLN A 108 -14.89 38.64 -0.11
C GLN A 108 -14.95 40.15 -0.35
N VAL A 109 -14.42 40.60 -1.51
CA VAL A 109 -14.55 41.99 -1.96
C VAL A 109 -16.02 42.41 -2.02
N ILE A 110 -16.89 41.47 -2.43
CA ILE A 110 -18.34 41.62 -2.44
C ILE A 110 -18.95 40.44 -1.66
N GLY A 111 -19.53 40.73 -0.50
CA GLY A 111 -20.23 39.72 0.31
C GLY A 111 -19.32 38.69 0.97
N TYR A 112 -19.82 37.46 1.08
CA TYR A 112 -19.16 36.36 1.77
C TYR A 112 -19.03 35.14 0.86
N GLY A 113 -17.86 34.51 0.92
CA GLY A 113 -17.59 33.22 0.33
C GLY A 113 -17.86 32.08 1.30
N LYS A 114 -18.22 30.93 0.74
CA LYS A 114 -18.36 29.67 1.48
C LYS A 114 -17.69 28.55 0.68
N ILE A 115 -16.85 27.78 1.35
CA ILE A 115 -16.29 26.54 0.82
C ILE A 115 -16.47 25.42 1.84
N SER A 116 -16.48 24.18 1.36
CA SER A 116 -16.56 23.01 2.23
C SER A 116 -15.70 21.90 1.67
N CYS A 117 -15.06 21.15 2.58
CA CYS A 117 -14.28 19.97 2.30
C CYS A 117 -14.74 18.85 3.24
N ARG A 118 -14.85 17.61 2.74
CA ARG A 118 -15.04 16.41 3.55
C ARG A 118 -13.91 15.44 3.25
N LYS A 119 -13.30 14.88 4.29
CA LYS A 119 -12.27 13.86 4.19
C LYS A 119 -12.50 12.78 5.21
N THR A 120 -12.09 11.57 4.84
CA THR A 120 -12.11 10.38 5.70
C THR A 120 -10.69 9.83 5.76
N VAL A 121 -10.20 9.55 6.96
CA VAL A 121 -8.93 8.86 7.22
C VAL A 121 -9.23 7.56 7.92
N ILE A 122 -8.53 6.50 7.49
CA ILE A 122 -8.56 5.17 8.08
C ILE A 122 -7.13 4.80 8.42
N LEU A 123 -6.90 4.38 9.65
CA LEU A 123 -5.63 3.88 10.10
C LEU A 123 -5.49 2.42 9.70
N GLU A 124 -4.66 2.18 8.70
CA GLU A 124 -4.29 0.82 8.34
C GLU A 124 -3.11 0.37 9.22
N GLU A 125 -3.29 -0.74 9.92
CA GLU A 125 -2.20 -1.57 10.39
C GLU A 125 -1.75 -2.39 9.19
N ALA A 126 -0.61 -2.04 8.60
CA ALA A 126 0.04 -2.96 7.70
C ALA A 126 0.41 -4.18 8.56
N GLU A 127 -0.34 -5.28 8.42
CA GLU A 127 0.15 -6.58 8.83
C GLU A 127 1.45 -6.79 8.05
N THR A 128 2.60 -6.47 8.65
CA THR A 128 3.87 -7.00 8.21
C THR A 128 3.86 -8.48 8.54
N ARG A 129 3.03 -9.27 7.83
CA ARG A 129 3.33 -10.67 7.64
C ARG A 129 4.69 -10.63 6.97
N GLU A 130 5.72 -11.08 7.69
CA GLU A 130 7.01 -11.35 7.07
C GLU A 130 6.71 -12.29 5.89
N GLU A 131 6.71 -11.76 4.67
CA GLU A 131 6.57 -12.57 3.46
C GLU A 131 7.83 -13.44 3.39
N LYS A 132 7.75 -14.63 3.98
CA LYS A 132 8.82 -15.61 3.99
C LYS A 132 8.78 -16.32 2.67
N PHE A 133 9.89 -16.27 1.94
CA PHE A 133 10.08 -17.02 0.71
C PHE A 133 11.10 -18.13 0.94
N TYR A 134 10.84 -19.29 0.35
CA TYR A 134 11.77 -20.40 0.32
C TYR A 134 12.23 -20.68 -1.10
N SER A 135 13.47 -21.14 -1.21
CA SER A 135 14.05 -21.48 -2.49
C SER A 135 13.84 -22.95 -2.81
N VAL A 136 13.38 -23.23 -4.03
CA VAL A 136 13.27 -24.58 -4.59
C VAL A 136 14.29 -24.72 -5.73
N SER A 137 15.26 -25.62 -5.58
CA SER A 137 16.36 -25.82 -6.52
C SER A 137 16.36 -27.23 -7.10
N PHE A 138 16.66 -27.34 -8.40
CA PHE A 138 16.72 -28.60 -9.14
C PHE A 138 18.13 -28.85 -9.65
N TRP A 139 18.76 -29.91 -9.14
CA TRP A 139 20.16 -30.27 -9.34
C TRP A 139 20.32 -31.45 -10.28
N VAL A 140 21.29 -31.37 -11.18
CA VAL A 140 21.60 -32.39 -12.18
C VAL A 140 23.10 -32.72 -12.11
N PRO A 141 23.48 -34.00 -12.02
CA PRO A 141 24.89 -34.39 -12.04
C PRO A 141 25.61 -33.97 -13.33
N ASP A 142 26.81 -33.44 -13.29
CA ASP A 142 27.57 -32.99 -14.46
C ASP A 142 28.16 -34.18 -15.25
N LYS A 143 28.51 -35.29 -14.57
CA LYS A 143 29.19 -36.45 -15.20
C LYS A 143 28.24 -37.62 -15.46
N GLU A 144 28.49 -38.33 -16.57
CA GLU A 144 27.78 -39.56 -16.99
C GLU A 144 28.04 -40.77 -16.07
N LYS A 145 29.12 -40.77 -15.28
CA LYS A 145 29.42 -41.77 -14.24
C LYS A 145 30.16 -41.10 -13.08
N PRO A 146 29.60 -41.02 -11.86
CA PRO A 146 30.42 -40.74 -10.68
C PRO A 146 31.39 -41.91 -10.48
N LYS A 147 32.70 -41.65 -10.40
CA LYS A 147 33.66 -42.64 -9.92
C LYS A 147 33.38 -42.85 -8.42
N ALA A 148 33.42 -44.09 -7.96
CA ALA A 148 33.23 -44.40 -6.54
C ALA A 148 34.26 -43.63 -5.70
N GLY A 149 33.80 -42.61 -4.98
CA GLY A 149 34.63 -41.74 -4.13
C GLY A 149 34.63 -40.25 -4.50
N ASP A 150 34.19 -39.87 -5.71
CA ASP A 150 34.08 -38.45 -6.09
C ASP A 150 32.66 -37.93 -5.80
N LEU A 151 32.56 -36.80 -5.08
CA LEU A 151 31.33 -36.02 -5.05
C LEU A 151 31.02 -35.63 -6.50
N PRO A 152 29.82 -35.96 -7.04
CA PRO A 152 29.49 -35.54 -8.39
C PRO A 152 29.52 -34.01 -8.45
N ASP A 153 30.27 -33.46 -9.41
CA ASP A 153 30.06 -32.08 -9.81
C ASP A 153 28.57 -31.99 -10.19
N GLU A 154 27.79 -31.15 -9.51
CA GLU A 154 26.34 -30.98 -9.72
C GLU A 154 26.09 -29.54 -10.13
N TYR A 155 25.17 -29.32 -11.07
CA TYR A 155 24.75 -27.96 -11.45
C TYR A 155 23.24 -27.80 -11.31
N ILE A 156 22.81 -26.56 -11.07
CA ILE A 156 21.39 -26.20 -10.89
C ILE A 156 20.79 -25.92 -12.27
N ILE A 157 19.73 -26.64 -12.64
CA ILE A 157 19.01 -26.40 -13.91
C ILE A 157 17.84 -25.43 -13.77
N LYS A 158 17.30 -25.31 -12.56
CA LYS A 158 16.22 -24.38 -12.22
C LYS A 158 16.27 -24.04 -10.74
N LYS A 159 16.06 -22.78 -10.42
CA LYS A 159 15.89 -22.28 -9.06
C LYS A 159 14.77 -21.25 -9.05
N ILE A 160 13.82 -21.40 -8.13
CA ILE A 160 12.70 -20.47 -7.96
C ILE A 160 12.55 -20.11 -6.48
N ASN A 161 11.84 -19.01 -6.23
CA ASN A 161 11.40 -18.62 -4.90
C ASN A 161 9.88 -18.79 -4.82
N VAL A 162 9.41 -19.42 -3.75
CA VAL A 162 8.01 -19.76 -3.51
C VAL A 162 7.62 -19.18 -2.17
N HIS A 163 6.40 -18.67 -2.05
CA HIS A 163 5.92 -18.10 -0.79
C HIS A 163 5.73 -19.21 0.25
N SER A 164 6.01 -18.89 1.51
CA SER A 164 5.85 -19.82 2.62
C SER A 164 4.41 -20.32 2.70
N GLY A 165 4.25 -21.64 2.77
CA GLY A 165 2.96 -22.30 2.82
C GLY A 165 2.32 -22.57 1.46
N ASP A 166 2.89 -22.14 0.33
CA ASP A 166 2.35 -22.50 -0.99
C ASP A 166 2.56 -23.98 -1.28
N VAL A 167 1.61 -24.59 -1.99
CA VAL A 167 1.74 -25.94 -2.54
C VAL A 167 2.52 -25.88 -3.85
N LEU A 168 3.46 -26.79 -4.06
CA LEU A 168 4.28 -26.82 -5.28
C LEU A 168 3.47 -27.30 -6.49
N ASP A 169 3.34 -26.46 -7.50
CA ASP A 169 2.65 -26.80 -8.76
C ASP A 169 3.58 -27.47 -9.78
N ALA A 170 3.06 -28.29 -10.70
CA ALA A 170 3.83 -28.91 -11.77
C ALA A 170 4.65 -27.90 -12.61
N ALA A 171 4.21 -26.65 -12.73
CA ALA A 171 4.96 -25.57 -13.38
C ALA A 171 6.31 -25.26 -12.71
N VAL A 172 6.52 -25.66 -11.46
CA VAL A 172 7.81 -25.54 -10.77
C VAL A 172 8.85 -26.52 -11.32
N LEU A 173 8.42 -27.61 -11.96
CA LEU A 173 9.33 -28.59 -12.54
C LEU A 173 10.09 -28.00 -13.74
N PRO A 174 11.35 -28.41 -13.96
CA PRO A 174 12.10 -28.00 -15.14
C PRO A 174 11.45 -28.53 -16.43
N LYS A 175 11.24 -27.64 -17.42
CA LYS A 175 10.66 -27.99 -18.73
C LYS A 175 11.69 -28.54 -19.72
N SER A 176 12.97 -28.26 -19.50
CA SER A 176 14.05 -28.72 -20.36
C SER A 176 14.17 -30.24 -20.22
N SER A 177 14.26 -30.96 -21.35
CA SER A 177 14.50 -32.40 -21.32
C SER A 177 15.83 -32.65 -20.61
N VAL A 178 15.78 -33.29 -19.44
CA VAL A 178 16.99 -33.71 -18.72
C VAL A 178 17.57 -34.98 -19.38
N GLU A 179 17.48 -35.08 -20.69
CA GLU A 179 17.84 -36.24 -21.50
C GLU A 179 19.35 -36.42 -21.49
N ARG A 180 19.79 -37.61 -21.12
CA ARG A 180 21.19 -38.02 -21.16
C ARG A 180 21.34 -39.20 -22.09
N LYS A 181 22.37 -39.17 -22.92
CA LYS A 181 22.63 -40.24 -23.89
C LYS A 181 22.83 -41.56 -23.16
N GLY A 182 21.91 -42.50 -23.36
CA GLY A 182 21.96 -43.83 -22.74
C GLY A 182 21.40 -43.93 -21.33
N TYR A 183 20.75 -42.89 -20.80
CA TYR A 183 20.11 -42.90 -19.48
C TYR A 183 18.68 -42.38 -19.56
N LEU A 184 17.76 -43.04 -18.86
CA LEU A 184 16.35 -42.63 -18.77
C LEU A 184 16.12 -41.81 -17.50
N PHE A 185 15.62 -40.59 -17.64
CA PHE A 185 15.20 -39.77 -16.50
C PHE A 185 13.98 -40.40 -15.82
N ARG A 186 14.02 -40.55 -14.49
CA ARG A 186 12.97 -41.18 -13.70
C ARG A 186 12.19 -40.22 -12.81
N GLY A 187 12.73 -39.04 -12.52
CA GLY A 187 12.09 -38.05 -11.67
C GLY A 187 13.09 -37.32 -10.76
N TRP A 188 12.52 -36.50 -9.88
CA TRP A 188 13.25 -35.64 -8.96
C TRP A 188 13.21 -36.19 -7.55
N ARG A 189 14.35 -36.53 -6.97
CA ARG A 189 14.44 -36.94 -5.57
C ARG A 189 14.62 -35.72 -4.68
N LEU A 190 13.77 -35.57 -3.66
CA LEU A 190 13.97 -34.55 -2.63
C LEU A 190 15.18 -34.93 -1.75
N VAL A 191 16.12 -34.01 -1.62
CA VAL A 191 17.37 -34.18 -0.84
C VAL A 191 17.38 -33.26 0.38
N LYS A 192 16.71 -32.11 0.28
CA LYS A 192 16.43 -31.23 1.40
C LYS A 192 14.96 -30.78 1.34
N PRO A 193 14.21 -30.85 2.45
CA PRO A 193 14.56 -31.57 3.67
C PRO A 193 14.75 -33.07 3.38
N GLY A 194 15.76 -33.67 3.98
CA GLY A 194 16.03 -35.10 3.81
C GLY A 194 14.93 -35.92 4.47
N ASN A 195 14.02 -36.49 3.69
CA ASN A 195 12.86 -37.21 4.23
C ASN A 195 13.11 -38.73 4.41
N GLY A 196 14.28 -39.24 4.00
CA GLY A 196 14.64 -40.66 4.08
C GLY A 196 13.82 -41.58 3.16
N LEU A 197 12.93 -41.01 2.35
CA LEU A 197 12.05 -41.74 1.43
C LEU A 197 12.64 -41.65 0.02
N GLU A 198 12.73 -42.77 -0.69
CA GLU A 198 13.15 -42.81 -2.09
C GLU A 198 12.02 -42.42 -3.06
N ILE A 199 11.22 -41.41 -2.71
CA ILE A 199 10.15 -40.90 -3.58
C ILE A 199 10.77 -40.10 -4.71
N LEU A 200 10.28 -40.37 -5.93
CA LEU A 200 10.57 -39.58 -7.11
C LEU A 200 9.39 -38.66 -7.40
N TYR A 201 9.65 -37.37 -7.39
CA TYR A 201 8.68 -36.32 -7.68
C TYR A 201 8.65 -36.00 -9.18
N GLY A 202 7.44 -35.83 -9.70
CA GLY A 202 7.11 -35.50 -11.08
C GLY A 202 5.79 -34.76 -11.14
N GLU A 203 5.20 -34.63 -12.32
CA GLU A 203 3.95 -33.88 -12.52
C GLU A 203 2.80 -34.41 -11.68
N ASP A 204 2.78 -35.72 -11.40
CA ASP A 204 1.66 -36.41 -10.72
C ASP A 204 1.66 -36.28 -9.19
N ASN A 205 2.73 -35.81 -8.56
CA ASN A 205 2.86 -35.87 -7.09
C ASN A 205 3.64 -34.71 -6.46
N ILE A 206 4.12 -33.73 -7.22
CA ILE A 206 4.84 -32.58 -6.68
C ILE A 206 3.94 -31.68 -5.80
N ASP A 207 2.63 -31.70 -6.06
CA ASP A 207 1.57 -31.03 -5.30
C ASP A 207 1.36 -31.59 -3.88
N SER A 208 1.99 -32.72 -3.55
CA SER A 208 2.05 -33.21 -2.17
C SER A 208 2.99 -32.40 -1.27
N LEU A 209 3.82 -31.51 -1.85
CA LEU A 209 4.82 -30.73 -1.13
C LEU A 209 4.36 -29.28 -0.90
N ARG A 210 4.61 -28.80 0.32
CA ARG A 210 4.35 -27.42 0.73
C ARG A 210 5.66 -26.71 1.04
N ALA A 211 5.84 -25.49 0.55
CA ALA A 211 7.03 -24.67 0.75
C ALA A 211 7.11 -24.18 2.21
N GLU A 212 7.62 -25.02 3.10
CA GLU A 212 7.84 -24.68 4.52
C GLU A 212 9.31 -24.41 4.86
N GLU A 213 10.22 -24.79 3.95
CA GLU A 213 11.66 -24.56 4.03
C GLU A 213 12.28 -24.62 2.62
N ASN A 214 13.60 -24.36 2.53
CA ASN A 214 14.32 -24.49 1.26
C ASN A 214 14.35 -25.96 0.81
N MET A 215 14.01 -26.19 -0.46
CA MET A 215 13.97 -27.52 -1.04
C MET A 215 15.03 -27.72 -2.13
N ASP A 216 15.77 -28.82 -2.02
CA ASP A 216 16.74 -29.24 -3.03
C ASP A 216 16.29 -30.58 -3.62
N PHE A 217 16.09 -30.62 -4.93
CA PHE A 217 15.76 -31.82 -5.69
C PHE A 217 16.95 -32.27 -6.56
N ARG A 218 17.19 -33.57 -6.65
CA ARG A 218 18.20 -34.16 -7.54
C ARG A 218 17.58 -35.04 -8.61
N ALA A 219 18.04 -34.89 -9.85
CA ALA A 219 17.63 -35.75 -10.94
C ALA A 219 18.10 -37.19 -10.72
N VAL A 220 17.19 -38.15 -10.92
CA VAL A 220 17.48 -39.59 -10.85
C VAL A 220 17.37 -40.20 -12.25
N TYR A 221 18.37 -41.02 -12.58
CA TYR A 221 18.52 -41.69 -13.88
C TYR A 221 18.64 -43.19 -13.70
N GLN A 222 18.22 -43.95 -14.72
CA GLN A 222 18.42 -45.39 -14.83
C GLN A 222 19.10 -45.74 -16.16
#